data_AF-A3MUU6-F1
#
_entry.id   AF-A3MUU6-F1
#
_cell.length_a   1.000
_cell.length_b   1.000
_cell.length_c   1.000
_cell.angle_alpha   90.00
_cell.angle_beta   90.00
_cell.angle_gamma   90.00
#
_symmetry.space_group_name_H-M   'P 1'
#
loop_
_entity.id
_entity.type
_entity.pdbx_description
1 polymer ?
#
loop_
_entity_poly.entity_id
_entity_poly.type
_entity_poly.pdbx_seq_one_letter_code
_entity_poly.pdbx_strand_id
1 'polypeptide(L)'
;MTSVKDVPADLLIAELAKYIKDNVPQVKPPVWAPFVKTGANKERPPMSEDWWYIRAASIMRKLYIYGPVGVGSLRTAYGYRAKIGDKTRPERTRKAGGAIIRKILQQLEHAGFVTKTKRGRVLTPEGKSLVDRVAARIAKELVKQRPELAKYVAPPKE
;
A
#
# COMPACT_ATOMS: atom_id res chain seq x y z
N MET A 1 -18.61 11.00 5.42
CA MET A 1 -17.90 9.70 5.55
C MET A 1 -16.43 9.98 5.27
N THR A 2 -15.54 9.73 6.24
CA THR A 2 -14.09 9.99 6.08
C THR A 2 -13.49 9.02 5.08
N SER A 3 -12.88 9.54 4.03
CA SER A 3 -12.25 8.77 2.97
C SER A 3 -10.74 8.67 3.22
N VAL A 4 -10.09 7.71 2.56
CA VAL A 4 -8.64 7.50 2.56
C VAL A 4 -7.84 8.74 2.13
N LYS A 5 -8.47 9.68 1.43
CA LYS A 5 -7.87 10.94 0.98
C LYS A 5 -7.77 11.98 2.10
N ASP A 6 -8.56 11.85 3.16
CA ASP A 6 -8.70 12.86 4.22
C ASP A 6 -7.71 12.62 5.38
N VAL A 7 -6.93 11.53 5.30
CA VAL A 7 -6.01 11.08 6.36
C VAL A 7 -4.58 11.06 5.83
N PRO A 8 -3.58 11.43 6.65
CA PRO A 8 -2.16 11.27 6.32
C PRO A 8 -1.83 9.84 5.87
N ALA A 9 -1.17 9.73 4.72
CA ALA A 9 -0.89 8.43 4.10
C ALA A 9 0.00 7.54 4.96
N ASP A 10 0.95 8.12 5.67
CA ASP A 10 1.93 7.38 6.48
C ASP A 10 1.26 6.67 7.66
N LEU A 11 0.46 7.41 8.44
CA LEU A 11 -0.33 6.86 9.55
C LEU A 11 -1.29 5.77 9.08
N LEU A 12 -1.96 6.01 7.95
CA LEU A 12 -2.90 5.03 7.38
C LEU A 12 -2.19 3.73 6.97
N ILE A 13 -1.01 3.83 6.35
CA ILE A 13 -0.24 2.65 5.94
C ILE A 13 0.28 1.89 7.17
N ALA A 14 0.76 2.60 8.19
CA ALA A 14 1.26 1.99 9.41
C ALA A 14 0.16 1.20 10.16
N GLU A 15 -1.01 1.81 10.38
CA GLU A 15 -2.13 1.15 11.07
C GLU A 15 -2.73 0.01 10.23
N LEU A 16 -2.85 0.21 8.92
CA LEU A 16 -3.32 -0.86 8.04
C LEU A 16 -2.34 -2.04 7.98
N ALA A 17 -1.04 -1.78 8.03
CA ALA A 17 -0.02 -2.84 8.08
C ALA A 17 -0.13 -3.67 9.36
N LYS A 18 -0.32 -3.04 10.52
CA LYS A 18 -0.59 -3.73 11.78
C LYS A 18 -1.85 -4.58 11.68
N TYR A 19 -2.94 -4.01 11.17
CA TYR A 19 -4.19 -4.75 11.00
C TYR A 19 -4.03 -6.00 10.12
N ILE A 20 -3.32 -5.88 8.99
CA ILE A 20 -3.08 -7.02 8.08
C ILE A 20 -2.21 -8.08 8.77
N LYS A 21 -1.19 -7.67 9.53
CA LYS A 21 -0.32 -8.59 10.27
C LYS A 21 -1.10 -9.41 11.29
N ASP A 22 -2.00 -8.77 12.03
CA ASP A 22 -2.71 -9.42 13.14
C ASP A 22 -3.95 -10.21 12.68
N ASN A 23 -4.69 -9.70 11.69
CA ASN A 23 -6.02 -10.22 11.35
C ASN A 23 -6.08 -11.01 10.03
N VAL A 24 -5.05 -10.94 9.17
CA VAL A 24 -5.10 -11.52 7.82
C VAL A 24 -4.04 -12.62 7.68
N PRO A 25 -4.34 -13.87 8.12
CA PRO A 25 -3.37 -14.96 8.09
C PRO A 25 -2.97 -15.38 6.66
N GLN A 26 -3.72 -14.98 5.64
CA GLN A 26 -3.43 -15.27 4.24
C GLN A 26 -2.28 -14.42 3.68
N VAL A 27 -2.05 -13.22 4.23
CA VAL A 27 -1.02 -12.28 3.75
C VAL A 27 0.26 -12.51 4.54
N LYS A 28 0.89 -13.67 4.34
CA LYS A 28 2.18 -13.99 4.99
C LYS A 28 3.37 -13.74 4.07
N PRO A 29 4.51 -13.27 4.59
CA PRO A 29 5.72 -13.19 3.79
C PRO A 29 6.12 -14.60 3.32
N PRO A 30 6.39 -14.81 2.02
CA PRO A 30 6.91 -16.08 1.53
C PRO A 30 8.33 -16.33 2.06
N VAL A 31 8.78 -17.59 2.05
CA VAL A 31 10.09 -18.03 2.59
C VAL A 31 11.27 -17.21 2.07
N TRP A 32 11.22 -16.78 0.81
CA TRP A 32 12.29 -15.98 0.20
C TRP A 32 12.24 -14.48 0.53
N ALA A 33 11.15 -13.97 1.11
CA ALA A 33 10.96 -12.54 1.38
C ALA A 33 12.11 -11.88 2.17
N PRO A 34 12.64 -12.45 3.27
CA PRO A 34 13.73 -11.80 4.01
C PRO A 34 15.06 -11.76 3.23
N PHE A 35 15.25 -12.66 2.27
CA PHE A 35 16.52 -12.79 1.54
C PHE A 35 16.58 -11.96 0.26
N VAL A 36 15.48 -11.31 -0.15
CA VAL A 36 15.43 -10.60 -1.43
C VAL A 36 15.42 -9.09 -1.30
N LYS A 37 16.05 -8.45 -2.26
CA LYS A 37 15.88 -7.03 -2.52
C LYS A 37 14.58 -6.73 -3.26
N THR A 38 14.01 -5.55 -3.03
CA THR A 38 12.69 -5.18 -3.59
C THR A 38 12.73 -4.73 -5.06
N GLY A 39 13.92 -4.55 -5.62
CA GLY A 39 14.15 -4.18 -7.02
C GLY A 39 15.60 -4.41 -7.42
N ALA A 40 15.87 -4.48 -8.72
CA ALA A 40 17.20 -4.81 -9.24
C ALA A 40 18.31 -3.84 -8.78
N ASN A 41 17.99 -2.55 -8.62
CA ASN A 41 18.97 -1.51 -8.23
C ASN A 41 18.94 -1.19 -6.72
N LYS A 42 18.28 -2.01 -5.90
CA LYS A 42 18.46 -1.91 -4.45
C LYS A 42 19.70 -2.70 -4.07
N GLU A 43 20.57 -2.11 -3.28
CA GLU A 43 21.79 -2.77 -2.83
C GLU A 43 21.52 -3.66 -1.62
N ARG A 44 20.67 -3.20 -0.70
CA ARG A 44 20.32 -3.91 0.53
C ARG A 44 18.85 -4.36 0.52
N PRO A 45 18.53 -5.49 1.19
CA PRO A 45 17.15 -5.87 1.46
C PRO A 45 16.50 -4.86 2.43
N PRO A 46 15.16 -4.85 2.54
CA PRO A 46 14.46 -4.05 3.54
C PRO A 46 14.90 -4.41 4.96
N MET A 47 15.19 -3.40 5.78
CA MET A 47 15.65 -3.59 7.17
C MET A 47 14.51 -3.91 8.15
N SER A 48 13.30 -3.40 7.86
CA SER A 48 12.12 -3.66 8.68
C SER A 48 11.60 -5.07 8.42
N GLU A 49 11.34 -5.84 9.47
CA GLU A 49 10.75 -7.19 9.37
C GLU A 49 9.33 -7.16 8.78
N ASP A 50 8.58 -6.10 9.07
CA ASP A 50 7.17 -5.92 8.65
C ASP A 50 7.01 -5.31 7.25
N TRP A 51 8.10 -5.22 6.48
CA TRP A 51 8.09 -4.56 5.17
C TRP A 51 7.09 -5.17 4.18
N TRP A 52 6.78 -6.46 4.32
CA TRP A 52 5.78 -7.14 3.50
C TRP A 52 4.38 -6.59 3.74
N TYR A 53 4.00 -6.42 5.00
CA TYR A 53 2.71 -5.88 5.43
C TYR A 53 2.58 -4.40 5.08
N ILE A 54 3.66 -3.62 5.26
CA ILE A 54 3.72 -2.21 4.83
C ILE A 54 3.48 -2.10 3.32
N ARG A 55 4.07 -3.01 2.54
CA ARG A 55 3.87 -3.03 1.09
C ARG A 55 2.45 -3.45 0.71
N ALA A 56 1.85 -4.40 1.42
CA ALA A 56 0.45 -4.79 1.23
C ALA A 56 -0.50 -3.62 1.51
N ALA A 57 -0.34 -2.94 2.65
CA ALA A 57 -1.11 -1.76 3.01
C ALA A 57 -0.97 -0.63 1.97
N SER A 58 0.25 -0.36 1.50
CA SER A 58 0.51 0.61 0.44
C SER A 58 -0.20 0.27 -0.88
N ILE A 59 -0.23 -1.02 -1.26
CA ILE A 59 -0.92 -1.49 -2.47
C ILE A 59 -2.44 -1.32 -2.32
N MET A 60 -3.01 -1.69 -1.16
CA MET A 60 -4.45 -1.49 -0.89
C MET A 60 -4.84 -0.01 -1.00
N ARG A 61 -4.04 0.89 -0.44
CA ARG A 61 -4.25 2.35 -0.57
C ARG A 61 -4.22 2.80 -2.04
N LYS A 62 -3.26 2.32 -2.83
CA LYS A 62 -3.18 2.67 -4.26
C LYS A 62 -4.37 2.12 -5.05
N LEU A 63 -4.83 0.90 -4.77
CA LEU A 63 -6.03 0.34 -5.41
C LEU A 63 -7.28 1.16 -5.10
N TYR A 64 -7.41 1.63 -3.85
CA TYR A 64 -8.51 2.51 -3.46
C TYR A 64 -8.52 3.83 -4.27
N ILE A 65 -7.36 4.46 -4.45
CA ILE A 65 -7.26 5.80 -5.07
C ILE A 65 -7.36 5.74 -6.59
N TYR A 66 -6.66 4.79 -7.22
CA TYR A 66 -6.48 4.76 -8.69
C TYR A 66 -7.44 3.80 -9.40
N GLY A 67 -8.25 3.02 -8.66
CA GLY A 67 -9.22 2.09 -9.24
C GLY A 67 -8.57 0.82 -9.81
N PRO A 68 -8.89 0.40 -11.05
CA PRO A 68 -8.34 -0.82 -11.63
C PRO A 68 -6.85 -0.65 -11.95
N VAL A 69 -5.98 -1.26 -11.13
CA VAL A 69 -4.52 -1.18 -11.30
C VAL A 69 -3.93 -2.55 -11.66
N GLY A 70 -3.07 -2.57 -12.67
CA GLY A 70 -2.28 -3.73 -13.05
C GLY A 70 -0.92 -3.79 -12.35
N VAL A 71 -0.26 -4.96 -12.42
CA VAL A 71 1.10 -5.14 -11.89
C VAL A 71 2.09 -4.20 -12.57
N GLY A 72 1.95 -3.94 -13.87
CA GLY A 72 2.81 -3.02 -14.62
C GLY A 72 2.76 -1.59 -14.08
N SER A 73 1.56 -1.07 -13.82
CA SER A 73 1.36 0.27 -13.26
C SER A 73 1.92 0.38 -11.84
N LEU A 74 1.72 -0.63 -11.00
CA LEU A 74 2.32 -0.67 -9.66
C LEU A 74 3.85 -0.73 -9.72
N ARG A 75 4.43 -1.47 -10.69
CA ARG A 75 5.88 -1.49 -10.88
C ARG A 75 6.44 -0.13 -11.28
N THR A 76 5.69 0.66 -12.05
CA THR A 76 6.06 2.06 -12.35
C THR A 76 5.90 2.94 -11.11
N ALA A 77 4.81 2.78 -10.36
CA ALA A 77 4.52 3.57 -9.16
C ALA A 77 5.51 3.33 -8.01
N TYR A 78 6.05 2.12 -7.89
CA TYR A 78 7.14 1.78 -6.97
C TYR A 78 8.52 1.83 -7.65
N GLY A 79 8.59 2.45 -8.83
CA GLY A 79 9.82 2.66 -9.55
C GLY A 79 10.83 3.45 -8.72
N TYR A 80 12.09 3.35 -9.10
CA TYR A 80 13.19 4.01 -8.41
C TYR A 80 14.16 4.60 -9.43
N ARG A 81 14.91 5.61 -9.00
CA ARG A 81 16.05 6.11 -9.76
C ARG A 81 17.20 5.11 -9.63
N ALA A 82 17.75 4.72 -10.78
CA ALA A 82 18.74 3.66 -10.87
C ALA A 82 19.96 4.13 -11.65
N LYS A 83 21.14 3.87 -11.10
CA LYS A 83 22.40 4.05 -11.82
C LYS A 83 22.56 2.94 -12.85
N ILE A 84 22.94 3.29 -14.08
CA ILE A 84 23.05 2.33 -15.18
C ILE A 84 24.48 2.36 -15.72
N GLY A 85 25.21 1.27 -15.51
CA GLY A 85 26.55 1.09 -16.05
C GLY A 85 27.58 1.97 -15.34
N ASP A 86 28.53 2.48 -16.14
CA ASP A 86 29.67 3.26 -15.64
C ASP A 86 29.26 4.50 -14.83
N LYS A 87 30.15 4.95 -13.95
CA LYS A 87 29.95 6.07 -13.03
C LYS A 87 29.52 7.36 -13.73
N THR A 88 29.92 7.52 -14.99
CA THR A 88 29.71 8.72 -15.81
C THR A 88 28.31 8.82 -16.43
N ARG A 89 27.52 7.73 -16.41
CA ARG A 89 26.16 7.74 -17.00
C ARG A 89 25.11 8.30 -16.02
N PRO A 90 24.17 9.14 -16.51
CA PRO A 90 23.13 9.69 -15.67
C PRO A 90 22.14 8.62 -15.23
N GLU A 91 21.64 8.76 -14.00
CA GLU A 91 20.68 7.82 -13.45
C GLU A 91 19.32 7.95 -14.17
N ARG A 92 18.68 6.81 -14.43
CA ARG A 92 17.35 6.74 -15.05
C ARG A 92 16.35 6.03 -14.17
N THR A 93 15.08 6.36 -14.32
CA THR A 93 14.01 5.67 -13.61
C THR A 93 13.84 4.23 -14.14
N ARG A 94 13.79 3.27 -13.22
CA ARG A 94 13.52 1.86 -13.52
C ARG A 94 12.31 1.37 -12.74
N LYS A 95 11.63 0.39 -13.33
CA LYS A 95 10.46 -0.27 -12.74
C LYS A 95 10.89 -1.16 -11.58
N ALA A 96 10.04 -1.27 -10.56
CA ALA A 96 10.24 -2.21 -9.46
C ALA A 96 10.18 -3.68 -9.89
N GLY A 97 10.66 -4.56 -9.00
CA GLY A 97 10.49 -6.00 -9.13
C GLY A 97 9.01 -6.39 -9.14
N GLY A 98 8.60 -7.23 -10.08
CA GLY A 98 7.19 -7.62 -10.24
C GLY A 98 6.74 -8.76 -9.33
N ALA A 99 7.65 -9.62 -8.89
CA ALA A 99 7.32 -10.82 -8.13
C ALA A 99 6.63 -10.52 -6.79
N ILE A 100 7.18 -9.56 -6.04
CA ILE A 100 6.66 -9.11 -4.73
C ILE A 100 5.24 -8.57 -4.88
N ILE A 101 5.03 -7.60 -5.78
CA ILE A 101 3.74 -6.97 -6.02
C ILE A 101 2.70 -8.03 -6.45
N ARG A 102 3.09 -8.94 -7.35
CA ARG A 102 2.20 -10.00 -7.84
C ARG A 102 1.77 -10.93 -6.70
N LYS A 103 2.71 -11.35 -5.85
CA LYS A 103 2.44 -12.28 -4.74
C LYS A 103 1.57 -11.66 -3.66
N ILE A 104 1.83 -10.41 -3.29
CA ILE A 104 0.97 -9.67 -2.36
C ILE A 104 -0.46 -9.57 -2.92
N LEU A 105 -0.62 -9.22 -4.19
CA LEU A 105 -1.95 -9.13 -4.79
C LEU A 105 -2.66 -10.49 -4.85
N GLN A 106 -1.93 -11.60 -5.07
CA GLN A 106 -2.51 -12.96 -5.01
C GLN A 106 -2.97 -13.30 -3.59
N GLN A 107 -2.21 -12.92 -2.57
CA GLN A 107 -2.59 -13.14 -1.17
C GLN A 107 -3.80 -12.29 -0.75
N LEU A 108 -3.83 -11.02 -1.16
CA LEU A 108 -4.99 -10.13 -0.92
C LEU A 108 -6.24 -10.58 -1.67
N GLU A 109 -6.07 -11.20 -2.84
CA GLU A 109 -7.16 -11.82 -3.61
C GLU A 109 -7.68 -13.08 -2.90
N HIS A 110 -6.80 -13.90 -2.35
CA HIS A 110 -7.18 -15.05 -1.51
C HIS A 110 -7.87 -14.64 -0.20
N ALA A 111 -7.50 -13.48 0.35
CA ALA A 111 -8.14 -12.90 1.54
C ALA A 111 -9.49 -12.20 1.24
N GLY A 112 -9.92 -12.12 -0.03
CA GLY A 112 -11.20 -11.49 -0.41
C GLY A 112 -11.19 -9.95 -0.48
N PHE A 113 -10.06 -9.29 -0.21
CA PHE A 113 -9.96 -7.82 -0.24
C PHE A 113 -9.79 -7.24 -1.64
N VAL A 114 -9.31 -8.04 -2.59
CA VAL A 114 -9.02 -7.61 -3.97
C VAL A 114 -9.67 -8.57 -4.94
N THR A 115 -10.29 -8.04 -5.98
CA THR A 115 -10.88 -8.81 -7.08
C THR A 115 -10.17 -8.52 -8.40
N LYS A 116 -10.15 -9.53 -9.28
CA LYS A 116 -9.60 -9.42 -10.62
C LYS A 116 -10.69 -8.93 -11.59
N THR A 117 -10.35 -7.92 -12.38
CA THR A 117 -11.18 -7.36 -13.45
C THR A 117 -10.45 -7.50 -14.78
N LYS A 118 -11.15 -7.41 -15.92
CA LYS A 118 -10.54 -7.44 -17.26
C LYS A 118 -9.40 -6.41 -17.45
N ARG A 119 -9.50 -5.25 -16.79
CA ARG A 119 -8.53 -4.14 -16.89
C ARG A 119 -7.44 -4.13 -15.82
N GLY A 120 -7.50 -5.01 -14.82
CA GLY A 120 -6.57 -4.98 -13.69
C GLY A 120 -7.14 -5.62 -12.43
N ARG A 121 -6.78 -5.08 -11.27
CA ARG A 121 -7.34 -5.48 -9.98
C ARG A 121 -7.99 -4.29 -9.31
N VAL A 122 -9.10 -4.54 -8.60
CA VAL A 122 -9.89 -3.53 -7.90
C VAL A 122 -10.12 -4.00 -6.46
N LEU A 123 -10.27 -3.06 -5.55
CA LEU A 123 -10.62 -3.34 -4.16
C LEU A 123 -12.08 -3.83 -4.08
N THR A 124 -12.34 -4.88 -3.30
CA THR A 124 -13.71 -5.34 -3.04
C THR A 124 -14.44 -4.38 -2.09
N PRO A 125 -15.78 -4.46 -1.97
CA PRO A 125 -16.52 -3.68 -0.97
C PRO A 125 -16.02 -3.90 0.45
N GLU A 126 -15.63 -5.14 0.78
CA GLU A 126 -15.03 -5.49 2.08
C GLU A 126 -13.67 -4.82 2.28
N GLY A 127 -12.78 -4.90 1.26
CA GLY A 127 -11.50 -4.21 1.29
C GLY A 127 -11.65 -2.70 1.41
N LYS A 128 -12.66 -2.12 0.75
CA LYS A 128 -12.98 -0.70 0.82
C LYS A 128 -13.44 -0.30 2.23
N SER A 129 -14.40 -1.05 2.78
CA SER A 129 -14.93 -0.86 4.13
C SER A 129 -13.82 -0.94 5.19
N LEU A 130 -12.87 -1.87 5.03
CA LEU A 130 -11.72 -1.99 5.92
C LEU A 130 -10.89 -0.72 5.94
N VAL A 131 -10.46 -0.24 4.76
CA VAL A 131 -9.59 0.94 4.68
C VAL A 131 -10.33 2.19 5.18
N ASP A 132 -11.62 2.33 4.88
CA ASP A 132 -12.45 3.43 5.38
C ASP A 132 -12.61 3.38 6.92
N ARG A 133 -12.74 2.19 7.51
CA ARG A 133 -12.80 2.01 8.97
C ARG A 133 -11.49 2.43 9.65
N VAL A 134 -10.34 2.04 9.08
CA VAL A 134 -9.02 2.46 9.56
C VAL A 134 -8.86 3.97 9.42
N ALA A 135 -9.26 4.54 8.28
CA ALA A 135 -9.24 5.99 8.08
C ALA A 135 -10.11 6.74 9.10
N ALA A 136 -11.31 6.25 9.39
CA ALA A 136 -12.19 6.85 10.39
C ALA A 136 -11.61 6.81 11.81
N ARG A 137 -10.91 5.73 12.17
CA ARG A 137 -10.21 5.63 13.47
C ARG A 137 -9.11 6.67 13.58
N ILE A 138 -8.26 6.79 12.55
CA ILE A 138 -7.16 7.76 12.54
C ILE A 138 -7.69 9.19 12.53
N ALA A 139 -8.76 9.46 11.77
CA ALA A 139 -9.39 10.78 11.78
C ALA A 139 -9.86 11.18 13.19
N LYS A 140 -10.44 10.25 13.95
CA LYS A 140 -10.82 10.51 15.36
C LYS A 140 -9.61 10.78 16.25
N GLU A 141 -8.53 10.03 16.08
CA GLU A 141 -7.29 10.24 16.84
C GLU A 141 -6.64 11.59 16.50
N LEU A 142 -6.65 11.99 15.23
CA LEU A 142 -6.14 13.29 14.78
C LEU A 142 -6.97 14.46 15.29
N VAL A 143 -8.30 14.34 15.31
CA VAL A 143 -9.18 15.38 15.89
C VAL A 143 -8.91 15.57 17.38
N LYS A 144 -8.58 14.51 18.12
CA LYS A 144 -8.19 14.62 19.54
C LYS A 144 -6.88 15.38 19.72
N GLN A 145 -5.90 15.15 18.84
CA GLN A 145 -4.60 15.84 18.90
C GLN A 145 -4.67 17.27 18.38
N ARG A 146 -5.52 17.52 17.37
CA ARG A 146 -5.68 18.81 16.69
C ARG A 146 -7.17 19.10 16.53
N PRO A 147 -7.78 19.86 17.44
CA PRO A 147 -9.22 20.14 17.40
C PRO A 147 -9.64 20.91 16.14
N GLU A 148 -8.73 21.65 15.51
CA GLU A 148 -8.94 22.36 14.23
C GLU A 148 -9.41 21.45 13.10
N LEU A 149 -8.99 20.18 13.11
CA LEU A 149 -9.34 19.21 12.07
C LEU A 149 -10.81 18.75 12.14
N ALA A 150 -11.52 19.04 13.24
CA ALA A 150 -12.93 18.69 13.40
C ALA A 150 -13.82 19.24 12.27
N LYS A 151 -13.46 20.41 11.73
CA LYS A 151 -14.15 21.06 10.60
C LYS A 151 -14.17 20.21 9.33
N TYR A 152 -13.16 19.36 9.12
CA TYR A 152 -12.97 18.58 7.90
C TYR A 152 -13.41 17.12 8.03
N VAL A 153 -13.65 16.65 9.26
CA VAL A 153 -14.01 15.25 9.55
C VAL A 153 -15.54 15.07 9.64
N ALA A 154 -16.27 16.11 10.07
CA ALA A 154 -17.73 16.13 10.03
C ALA A 154 -18.22 16.61 8.65
N PRO A 155 -19.25 16.00 8.05
CA PRO A 155 -19.92 16.65 6.91
C PRO A 155 -20.44 18.02 7.36
N PRO A 156 -20.43 19.05 6.50
CA PRO A 156 -21.17 20.26 6.78
C PRO A 156 -22.62 19.86 7.11
N LYS A 157 -23.12 20.35 8.26
CA LYS A 157 -24.54 20.29 8.56
C LYS A 157 -25.23 21.20 7.55
N GLU A 158 -25.75 20.61 6.48
CA GLU A 158 -26.89 21.16 5.75
C GLU A 158 -28.17 20.52 6.30
#